data_AF-A0AAV0VJC0-F1
#
_entry.id   AF-A0AAV0VJC0-F1
#
_cell.length_a   1.000
_cell.length_b   1.000
_cell.length_c   1.000
_cell.angle_alpha   90.00
_cell.angle_beta   90.00
_cell.angle_gamma   90.00
#
_symmetry.space_group_name_H-M   'P 1'
#
loop_
_entity.id
_entity.type
_entity.pdbx_description
1 polymer ?
#
loop_
_entity_poly.entity_id
_entity_poly.type
_entity_poly.pdbx_seq_one_letter_code
_entity_poly.pdbx_strand_id
1 'polypeptide(L)'
;MLSFKLSWITTSLSLKGHRKLRQWIDWSLNLLADPLYGKMMTQCFKMLTQSDDGYLNKECFCSVKLLYRQRIFCYVIEPLICKYNTSPESVKENYLISILYQMDGNSYVTLSPYFSKILPLLLQLLSPEEVYVLQSLQTFCNLLESKTPVLEDYLQSFVPKLLNLSQSSKYMNIRIVALQCLYNCCDYSLIKLLPLKRQVISELSKCLDDKKRLVRKEVVRTKSRWLSIDVVNDDD
;
A
#
# COMPACT_ATOMS: atom_id res chain seq x y z
N MET A 1 -24.74 -5.63 10.84
CA MET A 1 -24.52 -6.31 12.14
C MET A 1 -23.83 -7.67 12.00
N LEU A 2 -24.24 -8.52 11.04
CA LEU A 2 -23.62 -9.84 10.81
C LEU A 2 -22.16 -9.74 10.33
N SER A 3 -21.88 -8.89 9.35
CA SER A 3 -20.51 -8.67 8.81
C SER A 3 -19.52 -8.26 9.90
N PHE A 4 -19.90 -7.34 10.78
CA PHE A 4 -19.07 -6.89 11.90
C PHE A 4 -18.75 -8.03 12.87
N LYS A 5 -19.75 -8.82 13.28
CA LYS A 5 -19.52 -10.00 14.13
C LYS A 5 -18.60 -11.01 13.46
N LEU A 6 -18.79 -11.24 12.16
CA LEU A 6 -17.94 -12.13 11.36
C LEU A 6 -16.47 -11.67 11.37
N SER A 7 -16.24 -10.37 11.19
CA SER A 7 -14.89 -9.80 11.23
C SER A 7 -14.19 -10.07 12.56
N TRP A 8 -14.85 -9.78 13.69
CA TRP A 8 -14.28 -10.01 15.02
C TRP A 8 -14.02 -11.49 15.31
N ILE A 9 -14.93 -12.38 14.90
CA ILE A 9 -14.72 -13.82 15.06
C ILE A 9 -13.52 -14.27 14.24
N THR A 10 -13.43 -13.86 12.98
CA THR A 10 -12.33 -14.24 12.07
C THR A 10 -11.00 -13.72 12.58
N THR A 11 -10.93 -12.46 13.05
CA THR A 11 -9.74 -11.88 13.68
C THR A 11 -9.36 -12.63 14.96
N SER A 12 -10.31 -12.94 15.84
CA SER A 12 -10.02 -13.67 17.09
C SER A 12 -9.47 -15.08 16.82
N LEU A 13 -10.07 -15.81 15.88
CA LEU A 13 -9.60 -17.13 15.46
C LEU A 13 -8.21 -17.05 14.81
N SER A 14 -7.94 -15.96 14.10
CA SER A 14 -6.66 -15.69 13.46
C SER A 14 -5.54 -15.52 14.47
N LEU A 15 -5.76 -14.70 15.50
CA LEU A 15 -4.81 -14.44 16.58
C LEU A 15 -4.45 -15.74 17.33
N LYS A 16 -5.47 -16.54 17.66
CA LYS A 16 -5.30 -17.84 18.36
C LYS A 16 -4.70 -18.94 17.46
N GLY A 17 -4.84 -18.81 16.14
CA GLY A 17 -4.50 -19.86 15.18
C GLY A 17 -5.35 -21.11 15.34
N HIS A 18 -6.66 -20.91 15.42
CA HIS A 18 -7.64 -21.98 15.63
C HIS A 18 -7.85 -22.82 14.35
N ARG A 19 -8.17 -24.11 14.49
CA ARG A 19 -8.33 -25.05 13.35
C ARG A 19 -9.44 -24.64 12.37
N LYS A 20 -10.50 -24.00 12.87
CA LYS A 20 -11.62 -23.52 12.05
C LYS A 20 -11.29 -22.26 11.23
N LEU A 21 -10.14 -21.61 11.44
CA LEU A 21 -9.79 -20.33 10.81
C LEU A 21 -10.01 -20.35 9.28
N ARG A 22 -9.58 -21.42 8.61
CA ARG A 22 -9.66 -21.53 7.15
C ARG A 22 -11.09 -21.38 6.63
N GLN A 23 -12.06 -22.05 7.28
CA GLN A 23 -13.47 -21.97 6.90
C GLN A 23 -14.02 -20.54 7.04
N TRP A 24 -13.58 -19.80 8.05
CA TRP A 24 -14.01 -18.41 8.26
C TRP A 24 -13.38 -17.46 7.25
N ILE A 25 -12.09 -17.66 6.92
CA ILE A 25 -11.43 -16.92 5.84
C ILE A 25 -12.14 -17.16 4.50
N ASP A 26 -12.42 -18.42 4.17
CA ASP A 26 -13.12 -18.77 2.92
C ASP A 26 -14.51 -18.13 2.86
N TRP A 27 -15.23 -18.07 3.99
CA TRP A 27 -16.51 -17.38 4.07
C TRP A 27 -16.35 -15.86 3.88
N SER A 28 -15.37 -15.23 4.52
CA SER A 28 -15.06 -13.81 4.34
C SER A 28 -14.67 -13.48 2.89
N LEU A 29 -13.88 -14.33 2.24
CA LEU A 29 -13.49 -14.18 0.83
C LEU A 29 -14.71 -14.20 -0.10
N ASN A 30 -15.64 -15.13 0.11
CA ASN A 30 -16.85 -15.20 -0.71
C ASN A 30 -17.79 -14.00 -0.45
N LEU A 31 -17.85 -13.49 0.77
CA LEU A 31 -18.70 -12.34 1.10
C LEU A 31 -18.21 -11.03 0.47
N LEU A 32 -16.96 -10.95 -0.02
CA LEU A 32 -16.49 -9.79 -0.79
C LEU A 32 -17.26 -9.58 -2.10
N ALA A 33 -17.85 -10.65 -2.67
CA ALA A 33 -18.71 -10.57 -3.84
C ALA A 33 -20.15 -10.14 -3.52
N ASP A 34 -20.53 -10.09 -2.24
CA ASP A 34 -21.89 -9.76 -1.85
C ASP A 34 -22.19 -8.26 -2.07
N PRO A 35 -23.28 -7.89 -2.76
CA PRO A 35 -23.59 -6.48 -3.04
C PRO A 35 -23.83 -5.62 -1.79
N LEU A 36 -24.35 -6.21 -0.71
CA LEU A 36 -24.72 -5.50 0.52
C LEU A 36 -23.56 -5.46 1.51
N TYR A 37 -22.82 -6.57 1.61
CA TYR A 37 -21.80 -6.76 2.64
C TYR A 37 -20.36 -6.69 2.15
N GLY A 38 -20.11 -6.76 0.83
CA GLY A 38 -18.77 -6.84 0.26
C GLY A 38 -17.88 -5.67 0.64
N LYS A 39 -18.38 -4.43 0.53
CA LYS A 39 -17.64 -3.23 0.96
C LYS A 39 -17.32 -3.26 2.45
N MET A 40 -18.28 -3.64 3.31
CA MET A 40 -18.03 -3.78 4.74
C MET A 40 -17.02 -4.89 5.05
N MET A 41 -17.01 -5.96 4.25
CA MET A 41 -16.10 -7.09 4.42
C MET A 41 -14.65 -6.72 4.13
N THR A 42 -14.37 -5.71 3.30
CA THR A 42 -13.00 -5.19 3.12
C THR A 42 -12.37 -4.76 4.46
N GLN A 43 -13.18 -4.23 5.39
CA GLN A 43 -12.71 -3.84 6.72
C GLN A 43 -12.30 -5.05 7.58
N CYS A 44 -12.88 -6.24 7.35
CA CYS A 44 -12.38 -7.47 7.97
C CYS A 44 -10.92 -7.70 7.59
N PHE A 45 -10.60 -7.61 6.30
CA PHE A 45 -9.23 -7.81 5.80
C PHE A 45 -8.25 -6.79 6.35
N LYS A 46 -8.69 -5.54 6.60
CA LYS A 46 -7.92 -4.54 7.35
C LYS A 46 -7.66 -4.93 8.80
N MET A 47 -8.68 -5.43 9.50
CA MET A 47 -8.55 -5.88 10.90
C MET A 47 -7.68 -7.14 11.04
N LEU A 48 -7.59 -7.98 10.01
CA LEU A 48 -6.72 -9.15 10.03
C LEU A 48 -5.24 -8.78 10.02
N THR A 49 -4.90 -7.60 9.48
CA THR A 49 -3.52 -7.15 9.30
C THR A 49 -3.09 -6.13 10.35
N GLN A 50 -4.00 -5.25 10.77
CA GLN A 50 -3.74 -4.21 11.75
C GLN A 50 -4.12 -4.70 13.15
N SER A 51 -3.26 -4.45 14.14
CA SER A 51 -3.63 -4.60 15.56
C SER A 51 -4.45 -3.37 15.97
N ASP A 52 -5.60 -3.59 16.59
CA ASP A 52 -6.36 -2.52 17.25
C ASP A 52 -5.73 -2.25 18.62
N ASP A 53 -5.42 -1.00 18.91
CA ASP A 53 -4.82 -0.59 20.19
C ASP A 53 -5.84 -0.69 21.33
N GLY A 54 -7.15 -0.68 21.03
CA GLY A 54 -8.20 -0.76 22.04
C GLY A 54 -8.61 -2.18 22.46
N TYR A 55 -8.47 -3.18 21.58
CA TYR A 55 -9.06 -4.50 21.78
C TYR A 55 -8.23 -5.63 21.14
N LEU A 56 -8.39 -6.86 21.64
CA LEU A 56 -7.77 -8.07 21.09
C LEU A 56 -6.23 -8.00 20.94
N ASN A 57 -5.57 -7.29 21.85
CA ASN A 57 -4.13 -7.16 21.89
C ASN A 57 -3.54 -7.84 23.14
N LYS A 58 -2.21 -7.82 23.25
CA LYS A 58 -1.51 -8.43 24.38
C LYS A 58 -1.79 -7.71 25.71
N GLU A 59 -2.11 -6.41 25.67
CA GLU A 59 -2.45 -5.61 26.86
C GLU A 59 -3.80 -6.03 27.44
N CYS A 60 -4.73 -6.48 26.59
CA CYS A 60 -5.96 -7.14 26.99
C CYS A 60 -5.78 -8.63 27.38
N PHE A 61 -4.56 -9.08 27.66
CA PHE A 61 -4.23 -10.47 28.01
C PHE A 61 -4.67 -11.52 26.96
N CYS A 62 -4.81 -11.10 25.69
CA CYS A 62 -5.19 -12.02 24.62
C CYS A 62 -4.00 -12.89 24.16
N SER A 63 -4.26 -14.17 23.90
CA SER A 63 -3.27 -15.11 23.35
C SER A 63 -3.01 -14.83 21.86
N VAL A 64 -2.10 -13.90 21.57
CA VAL A 64 -1.70 -13.53 20.20
C VAL A 64 -0.47 -14.31 19.75
N LYS A 65 -0.61 -15.17 18.73
CA LYS A 65 0.53 -15.85 18.12
C LYS A 65 1.38 -14.87 17.31
N LEU A 66 2.70 -14.91 17.47
CA LEU A 66 3.63 -13.97 16.84
C LEU A 66 3.46 -13.87 15.30
N LEU A 67 3.42 -15.01 14.62
CA LEU A 67 3.39 -15.08 13.15
C LEU A 67 1.97 -15.15 12.56
N TYR A 68 0.96 -14.63 13.27
CA TYR A 68 -0.42 -14.73 12.82
C TYR A 68 -0.64 -13.99 11.48
N ARG A 69 0.00 -12.83 11.28
CA ARG A 69 -0.10 -12.01 10.06
C ARG A 69 0.42 -12.74 8.83
N GLN A 70 1.63 -13.31 8.92
CA GLN A 70 2.22 -14.08 7.81
C GLN A 70 1.37 -15.29 7.47
N ARG A 71 0.86 -16.02 8.48
CA ARG A 71 -0.02 -17.17 8.25
C ARG A 71 -1.32 -16.79 7.55
N ILE A 72 -1.96 -15.69 7.95
CA ILE A 72 -3.20 -15.22 7.31
C ILE A 72 -2.92 -14.79 5.88
N PHE A 73 -1.84 -14.03 5.67
CA PHE A 73 -1.42 -13.58 4.35
C PHE A 73 -1.30 -14.76 3.38
N CYS A 74 -0.61 -15.83 3.78
CA CYS A 74 -0.49 -17.04 2.97
C CYS A 74 -1.84 -17.71 2.64
N TYR A 75 -2.86 -17.60 3.51
CA TYR A 75 -4.19 -18.14 3.23
C TYR A 75 -5.05 -17.23 2.36
N VAL A 76 -4.81 -15.93 2.39
CA VAL A 76 -5.72 -14.92 1.83
C VAL A 76 -5.24 -14.41 0.47
N ILE A 77 -3.94 -14.23 0.27
CA ILE A 77 -3.43 -13.46 -0.87
C ILE A 77 -3.70 -14.12 -2.23
N GLU A 78 -3.48 -15.43 -2.35
CA GLU A 78 -3.73 -16.15 -3.60
C GLU A 78 -5.23 -16.19 -3.96
N PRO A 79 -6.14 -16.55 -3.03
CA PRO A 79 -7.57 -16.44 -3.30
C PRO A 79 -8.02 -15.04 -3.67
N LEU A 80 -7.50 -13.99 -3.01
CA LEU A 80 -7.84 -12.60 -3.36
C LEU A 80 -7.42 -12.26 -4.80
N ILE A 81 -6.17 -12.57 -5.18
CA ILE A 81 -5.68 -12.32 -6.55
C ILE A 81 -6.49 -13.12 -7.58
N CYS A 82 -6.78 -14.39 -7.29
CA CYS A 82 -7.57 -15.24 -8.16
C CYS A 82 -9.00 -14.68 -8.35
N LYS A 83 -9.67 -14.30 -7.26
CA LYS A 83 -11.00 -13.70 -7.29
C LYS A 83 -10.99 -12.35 -7.98
N TYR A 84 -9.98 -11.50 -7.76
CA TYR A 84 -9.85 -10.23 -8.47
C TYR A 84 -9.82 -10.42 -9.99
N ASN A 85 -9.05 -11.39 -10.48
CA ASN A 85 -8.92 -11.66 -11.91
C ASN A 85 -10.18 -12.30 -12.54
N THR A 86 -10.96 -13.04 -11.76
CA THR A 86 -12.12 -13.82 -12.27
C THR A 86 -13.48 -13.16 -11.99
N SER A 87 -13.54 -12.16 -11.11
CA SER A 87 -14.81 -11.53 -10.69
C SER A 87 -15.23 -10.39 -11.63
N PRO A 88 -16.54 -10.07 -11.68
CA PRO A 88 -17.03 -8.94 -12.47
C PRO A 88 -16.59 -7.60 -11.88
N GLU A 89 -16.54 -6.57 -12.73
CA GLU A 89 -16.03 -5.23 -12.38
C GLU A 89 -16.72 -4.62 -11.15
N SER A 90 -18.01 -4.90 -10.96
CA SER A 90 -18.81 -4.40 -9.83
C SER A 90 -18.29 -4.80 -8.44
N VAL A 91 -17.50 -5.87 -8.34
CA VAL A 91 -16.97 -6.37 -7.05
C VAL A 91 -15.43 -6.42 -7.03
N LYS A 92 -14.75 -6.18 -8.16
CA LYS A 92 -13.28 -6.19 -8.24
C LYS A 92 -12.65 -5.21 -7.26
N GLU A 93 -13.27 -4.05 -7.10
CA GLU A 93 -12.87 -3.00 -6.16
C GLU A 93 -12.70 -3.57 -4.73
N ASN A 94 -13.64 -4.41 -4.26
CA ASN A 94 -13.59 -4.99 -2.92
C ASN A 94 -12.38 -5.91 -2.73
N TYR A 95 -12.06 -6.72 -3.75
CA TYR A 95 -10.88 -7.60 -3.71
C TYR A 95 -9.58 -6.79 -3.75
N LEU A 96 -9.54 -5.76 -4.59
CA LEU A 96 -8.37 -4.90 -4.74
C LEU A 96 -8.00 -4.19 -3.43
N ILE A 97 -8.97 -3.57 -2.76
CA ILE A 97 -8.76 -2.94 -1.45
C ILE A 97 -8.29 -3.96 -0.42
N SER A 98 -8.88 -5.16 -0.44
CA SER A 98 -8.50 -6.23 0.49
C SER A 98 -7.05 -6.67 0.29
N ILE A 99 -6.58 -6.70 -0.96
CA ILE A 99 -5.16 -6.94 -1.29
C ILE A 99 -4.29 -5.83 -0.71
N LEU A 100 -4.63 -4.55 -0.90
CA LEU A 100 -3.89 -3.42 -0.33
C LEU A 100 -3.71 -3.55 1.19
N TYR A 101 -4.80 -3.86 1.91
CA TYR A 101 -4.73 -4.06 3.35
C TYR A 101 -3.83 -5.22 3.77
N GLN A 102 -3.74 -6.28 2.95
CA GLN A 102 -2.79 -7.36 3.17
C GLN A 102 -1.35 -6.92 2.95
N MET A 103 -1.09 -5.98 2.06
CA MET A 103 0.26 -5.44 1.85
C MET A 103 0.74 -4.62 3.04
N ASP A 104 -0.09 -3.70 3.53
CA ASP A 104 0.29 -2.81 4.65
C ASP A 104 0.65 -3.55 5.94
N GLY A 105 0.09 -4.75 6.15
CA GLY A 105 0.31 -5.54 7.36
C GLY A 105 1.54 -6.44 7.37
N ASN A 106 2.25 -6.56 6.25
CA ASN A 106 3.25 -7.62 6.05
C ASN A 106 4.59 -7.07 5.59
N SER A 107 5.67 -7.73 6.02
CA SER A 107 7.03 -7.40 5.59
C SER A 107 7.27 -7.73 4.12
N TYR A 108 8.26 -7.08 3.50
CA TYR A 108 8.71 -7.40 2.14
C TYR A 108 8.99 -8.90 1.94
N VAL A 109 9.63 -9.57 2.91
CA VAL A 109 9.96 -11.01 2.82
C VAL A 109 8.71 -11.86 2.61
N THR A 110 7.60 -11.50 3.25
CA THR A 110 6.32 -12.20 3.09
C THR A 110 5.69 -11.92 1.73
N LEU A 111 5.82 -10.69 1.24
CA LEU A 111 5.21 -10.22 0.01
C LEU A 111 5.99 -10.64 -1.25
N SER A 112 7.31 -10.85 -1.14
CA SER A 112 8.24 -11.09 -2.25
C SER A 112 7.77 -12.13 -3.28
N PRO A 113 7.17 -13.29 -2.91
CA PRO A 113 6.76 -14.30 -3.88
C PRO A 113 5.58 -13.84 -4.77
N TYR A 114 4.85 -12.82 -4.34
CA TYR A 114 3.61 -12.35 -4.96
C TYR A 114 3.75 -11.00 -5.65
N PHE A 115 4.90 -10.33 -5.53
CA PHE A 115 5.10 -8.97 -6.04
C PHE A 115 4.81 -8.83 -7.53
N SER A 116 5.19 -9.82 -8.35
CA SER A 116 4.93 -9.79 -9.80
C SER A 116 3.44 -9.69 -10.15
N LYS A 117 2.57 -10.22 -9.28
CA LYS A 117 1.10 -10.17 -9.44
C LYS A 117 0.49 -8.94 -8.78
N ILE A 118 1.04 -8.50 -7.65
CA ILE A 118 0.45 -7.42 -6.84
C ILE A 118 0.89 -6.03 -7.31
N LEU A 119 2.15 -5.87 -7.71
CA LEU A 119 2.70 -4.57 -8.09
C LEU A 119 1.93 -3.91 -9.26
N PRO A 120 1.56 -4.63 -10.35
CA PRO A 120 0.74 -4.03 -11.40
C PRO A 120 -0.59 -3.46 -10.89
N LEU A 121 -1.22 -4.13 -9.91
CA LEU A 121 -2.47 -3.69 -9.29
C LEU A 121 -2.28 -2.41 -8.48
N LEU A 122 -1.19 -2.31 -7.71
CA LEU A 122 -0.81 -1.08 -7.01
C LEU A 122 -0.62 0.07 -7.99
N LEU A 123 0.15 -0.17 -9.06
CA LEU A 123 0.47 0.86 -10.05
C LEU A 123 -0.77 1.34 -10.81
N GLN A 124 -1.77 0.48 -11.00
CA GLN A 124 -3.05 0.87 -11.61
C GLN A 124 -3.77 1.91 -10.74
N LEU A 125 -3.73 1.75 -9.43
CA LEU A 125 -4.40 2.65 -8.48
C LEU A 125 -3.70 4.01 -8.28
N LEU A 126 -2.47 4.18 -8.79
CA LEU A 126 -1.74 5.44 -8.72
C LEU A 126 -2.22 6.43 -9.79
N SER A 127 -3.50 6.78 -9.75
CA SER A 127 -4.16 7.75 -10.64
C SER A 127 -5.01 8.73 -9.84
N PRO A 128 -5.07 10.03 -10.19
CA PRO A 128 -5.85 11.03 -9.45
C PRO A 128 -7.36 10.75 -9.37
N GLU A 129 -7.89 9.98 -10.31
CA GLU A 129 -9.32 9.66 -10.43
C GLU A 129 -9.74 8.48 -9.53
N GLU A 130 -8.77 7.71 -9.03
CA GLU A 130 -9.03 6.48 -8.28
C GLU A 130 -9.43 6.78 -6.84
N VAL A 131 -10.50 6.13 -6.37
CA VAL A 131 -11.06 6.35 -5.03
C VAL A 131 -10.07 5.97 -3.93
N TYR A 132 -9.28 4.90 -4.13
CA TYR A 132 -8.28 4.40 -3.17
C TYR A 132 -6.86 4.82 -3.49
N VAL A 133 -6.68 5.87 -4.30
CA VAL A 133 -5.36 6.38 -4.64
C VAL A 133 -4.53 6.69 -3.38
N LEU A 134 -5.15 7.23 -2.33
CA LEU A 134 -4.45 7.59 -1.10
C LEU A 134 -3.93 6.34 -0.37
N GLN A 135 -4.77 5.31 -0.23
CA GLN A 135 -4.41 4.05 0.41
C GLN A 135 -3.30 3.35 -0.37
N SER A 136 -3.47 3.22 -1.69
CA SER A 136 -2.43 2.64 -2.56
C SER A 136 -1.11 3.42 -2.45
N LEU A 137 -1.17 4.75 -2.44
CA LEU A 137 0.00 5.61 -2.34
C LEU A 137 0.68 5.53 -0.97
N GLN A 138 -0.08 5.34 0.12
CA GLN A 138 0.46 5.08 1.46
C GLN A 138 1.18 3.74 1.52
N THR A 139 0.55 2.67 1.00
CA THR A 139 1.20 1.35 0.85
C THR A 139 2.49 1.49 0.05
N PHE A 140 2.44 2.22 -1.06
CA PHE A 140 3.60 2.45 -1.92
C PHE A 140 4.71 3.22 -1.20
N CYS A 141 4.36 4.25 -0.42
CA CYS A 141 5.31 5.00 0.40
C CYS A 141 6.03 4.09 1.40
N ASN A 142 5.29 3.24 2.13
CA ASN A 142 5.87 2.28 3.08
C ASN A 142 6.85 1.30 2.42
N LEU A 143 6.54 0.83 1.20
CA LEU A 143 7.42 -0.05 0.44
C LEU A 143 8.71 0.67 -0.01
N LEU A 144 8.62 1.95 -0.37
CA LEU A 144 9.78 2.77 -0.72
C LEU A 144 10.64 3.09 0.51
N GLU A 145 10.03 3.44 1.65
CA GLU A 145 10.74 3.69 2.92
C GLU A 145 11.51 2.48 3.41
N SER A 146 10.96 1.28 3.20
CA SER A 146 11.62 0.01 3.51
C SER A 146 12.66 -0.42 2.46
N LYS A 147 12.95 0.43 1.46
CA LYS A 147 13.93 0.17 0.38
C LYS A 147 13.69 -1.16 -0.33
N THR A 148 12.42 -1.46 -0.63
CA THR A 148 12.01 -2.72 -1.24
C THR A 148 12.74 -2.95 -2.58
N PRO A 149 13.64 -3.96 -2.70
CA PRO A 149 14.54 -4.08 -3.85
C PRO A 149 13.83 -4.19 -5.19
N VAL A 150 12.71 -4.92 -5.24
CA VAL A 150 11.94 -5.13 -6.49
C VAL A 150 11.44 -3.82 -7.08
N LEU A 151 11.18 -2.78 -6.28
CA LEU A 151 10.67 -1.50 -6.81
C LEU A 151 11.71 -0.76 -7.65
N GLU A 152 13.00 -1.01 -7.44
CA GLU A 152 14.08 -0.37 -8.20
C GLU A 152 13.95 -0.60 -9.71
N ASP A 153 13.57 -1.81 -10.11
CA ASP A 153 13.39 -2.17 -11.51
C ASP A 153 12.16 -1.51 -12.16
N TYR A 154 11.22 -1.01 -11.35
CA TYR A 154 9.99 -0.39 -11.82
C TYR A 154 9.99 1.15 -11.73
N LEU A 155 11.11 1.78 -11.32
CA LEU A 155 11.20 3.24 -11.15
C LEU A 155 10.64 4.01 -12.35
N GLN A 156 11.00 3.61 -13.58
CA GLN A 156 10.51 4.25 -14.80
C GLN A 156 8.98 4.15 -14.99
N SER A 157 8.34 3.12 -14.44
CA SER A 157 6.91 2.86 -14.59
C SER A 157 6.05 3.71 -13.64
N PHE A 158 6.56 4.03 -12.45
CA PHE A 158 5.76 4.70 -11.42
C PHE A 158 6.19 6.12 -11.10
N VAL A 159 7.46 6.51 -11.31
CA VAL A 159 7.91 7.89 -11.07
C VAL A 159 7.07 8.91 -11.87
N PRO A 160 6.75 8.69 -13.16
CA PRO A 160 5.84 9.59 -13.89
C PRO A 160 4.43 9.68 -13.27
N LYS A 161 3.91 8.57 -12.72
CA LYS A 161 2.60 8.55 -12.05
C LYS A 161 2.64 9.36 -10.74
N LEU A 162 3.71 9.23 -9.96
CA LEU A 162 3.91 10.02 -8.74
C LEU A 162 4.03 11.51 -9.05
N LEU A 163 4.76 11.88 -10.11
CA LEU A 163 4.87 13.27 -10.58
C LEU A 163 3.52 13.84 -11.03
N ASN A 164 2.69 13.04 -11.69
CA ASN A 164 1.33 13.44 -12.04
C ASN A 164 0.50 13.66 -10.76
N LEU A 165 0.50 12.69 -9.83
CA LEU A 165 -0.24 12.79 -8.56
C LEU A 165 0.17 14.01 -7.72
N SER A 166 1.46 14.38 -7.71
CA SER A 166 1.93 15.56 -6.98
C SER A 166 1.42 16.89 -7.58
N GLN A 167 1.09 16.89 -8.87
CA GLN A 167 0.65 18.09 -9.60
C GLN A 167 -0.88 18.20 -9.68
N SER A 168 -1.55 17.14 -10.14
CA SER A 168 -2.93 17.19 -10.60
C SER A 168 -3.97 16.84 -9.53
N SER A 169 -3.56 16.21 -8.42
CA SER A 169 -4.53 15.76 -7.41
C SER A 169 -5.23 16.94 -6.74
N LYS A 170 -6.55 16.84 -6.62
CA LYS A 170 -7.39 17.81 -5.90
C LYS A 170 -7.07 17.86 -4.41
N TYR A 171 -6.63 16.74 -3.84
CA TYR A 171 -6.43 16.62 -2.39
C TYR A 171 -4.99 16.88 -2.00
N MET A 172 -4.82 17.73 -0.99
CA MET A 172 -3.52 18.16 -0.51
C MET A 172 -2.67 17.00 0.04
N ASN A 173 -3.29 16.08 0.77
CA ASN A 173 -2.61 14.91 1.34
C ASN A 173 -2.03 14.00 0.26
N ILE A 174 -2.78 13.68 -0.82
CA ILE A 174 -2.28 12.86 -1.93
C ILE A 174 -1.03 13.48 -2.54
N ARG A 175 -1.05 14.80 -2.78
CA ARG A 175 0.13 15.51 -3.33
C ARG A 175 1.35 15.41 -2.42
N ILE A 176 1.16 15.54 -1.10
CA ILE A 176 2.23 15.40 -0.11
C ILE A 176 2.80 13.98 -0.12
N VAL A 177 1.96 12.95 -0.05
CA VAL A 177 2.44 11.56 -0.01
C VAL A 177 3.11 11.17 -1.33
N ALA A 178 2.67 11.70 -2.47
CA ALA A 178 3.32 11.49 -3.75
C ALA A 178 4.74 12.07 -3.78
N LEU A 179 4.92 13.27 -3.20
CA LEU A 179 6.23 13.89 -3.03
C LEU A 179 7.12 13.09 -2.07
N GLN A 180 6.56 12.57 -0.97
CA GLN A 180 7.29 11.68 -0.05
C GLN A 180 7.75 10.40 -0.75
N CYS A 181 6.90 9.80 -1.59
CA CYS A 181 7.30 8.65 -2.42
C CYS A 181 8.47 9.02 -3.33
N LEU A 182 8.40 10.16 -4.04
CA LEU A 182 9.51 10.64 -4.88
C LEU A 182 10.79 10.88 -4.06
N TYR A 183 10.67 11.42 -2.84
CA TYR A 183 11.80 11.60 -1.93
C TYR A 183 12.44 10.26 -1.54
N ASN A 184 11.63 9.24 -1.24
CA ASN A 184 12.10 7.91 -0.86
C ASN A 184 12.69 7.12 -2.04
N CYS A 185 12.36 7.47 -3.29
CA CYS A 185 13.02 6.88 -4.46
C CYS A 185 14.53 7.15 -4.50
N CYS A 186 15.00 8.24 -3.88
CA CYS A 186 16.42 8.58 -3.86
C CYS A 186 17.30 7.61 -3.04
N ASP A 187 16.70 6.63 -2.36
CA ASP A 187 17.42 5.58 -1.64
C ASP A 187 17.86 4.40 -2.54
N TYR A 188 17.45 4.36 -3.81
CA TYR A 188 17.85 3.34 -4.79
C TYR A 188 19.17 3.71 -5.50
N SER A 189 19.71 2.79 -6.30
CA SER A 189 21.02 2.98 -6.94
C SER A 189 21.04 4.16 -7.89
N LEU A 190 22.17 4.88 -7.88
CA LEU A 190 22.39 6.05 -8.72
C LEU A 190 22.20 5.73 -10.21
N ILE A 191 22.64 4.56 -10.65
CA ILE A 191 22.53 4.09 -12.05
C ILE A 191 21.07 4.10 -12.53
N LYS A 192 20.13 3.71 -11.66
CA LYS A 192 18.69 3.66 -11.99
C LYS A 192 18.02 5.04 -11.87
N LEU A 193 18.54 5.92 -11.02
CA LEU A 193 17.99 7.25 -10.78
C LEU A 193 18.43 8.31 -11.79
N LEU A 194 19.68 8.25 -12.28
CA LEU A 194 20.23 9.24 -13.20
C LEU A 194 19.36 9.49 -14.46
N PRO A 195 18.82 8.46 -15.14
CA PRO A 195 17.94 8.66 -16.30
C PRO A 195 16.68 9.47 -15.97
N LEU A 196 16.21 9.44 -14.72
CA LEU A 196 14.98 10.10 -14.28
C LEU A 196 15.24 11.51 -13.74
N LYS A 197 16.46 11.80 -13.27
CA LYS A 197 16.82 13.03 -12.54
C LYS A 197 16.33 14.29 -13.24
N ARG A 198 16.66 14.45 -14.54
CA ARG A 198 16.31 15.65 -15.30
C ARG A 198 14.80 15.88 -15.37
N GLN A 199 14.04 14.82 -15.66
CA GLN A 199 12.58 14.88 -15.73
C GLN A 199 12.00 15.24 -14.36
N VAL A 200 12.42 14.54 -13.31
CA VAL A 200 11.90 14.75 -11.95
C VAL A 200 12.14 16.18 -11.48
N ILE A 201 13.34 16.73 -11.65
CA ILE A 201 13.66 18.11 -11.24
C ILE A 201 12.83 19.13 -12.02
N SER A 202 12.64 18.92 -13.32
CA SER A 202 11.83 19.79 -14.17
C SER A 202 10.37 19.80 -13.73
N GLU A 203 9.78 18.62 -13.53
CA GLU A 203 8.38 18.47 -13.11
C GLU A 203 8.13 18.95 -11.68
N LEU A 204 9.07 18.70 -10.74
CA LEU A 204 8.98 19.24 -9.38
C LEU A 204 9.02 20.77 -9.35
N SER A 205 9.67 21.41 -10.33
CA SER A 205 9.69 22.88 -10.41
C SER A 205 8.31 23.46 -10.65
N LYS A 206 7.44 22.76 -11.40
CA LYS A 206 6.04 23.15 -11.61
C LYS A 206 5.21 23.08 -10.31
N CYS A 207 5.63 22.23 -9.37
CA CYS A 207 4.96 22.07 -8.09
C CYS A 207 5.32 23.18 -7.08
N LEU A 208 6.33 24.02 -7.35
CA LEU A 208 6.77 25.07 -6.41
C LEU A 208 5.72 26.15 -6.19
N ASP A 209 4.85 26.39 -7.18
CA ASP A 209 3.76 27.36 -7.09
C ASP A 209 2.46 26.78 -6.52
N ASP A 210 2.54 25.64 -5.81
CA ASP A 210 1.38 25.03 -5.18
C ASP A 210 0.66 26.02 -4.25
N LYS A 211 -0.68 26.07 -4.31
CA LYS A 211 -1.52 26.93 -3.46
C LYS A 211 -1.34 26.69 -1.95
N LYS A 212 -0.79 25.55 -1.51
CA LYS A 212 -0.62 25.19 -0.09
C LYS A 212 0.84 25.18 0.34
N ARG A 213 1.14 25.95 1.41
CA ARG A 213 2.50 26.06 1.99
C ARG A 213 3.14 24.71 2.33
N LEU A 214 2.39 23.77 2.92
CA LEU A 214 2.96 22.46 3.31
C LEU A 214 3.35 21.63 2.08
N VAL A 215 2.62 21.75 0.97
CA VAL A 215 3.01 21.08 -0.29
C VAL A 215 4.30 21.70 -0.82
N ARG A 216 4.39 23.04 -0.90
CA ARG A 216 5.62 23.73 -1.32
C ARG A 216 6.83 23.33 -0.48
N LYS A 217 6.66 23.19 0.85
CA LYS A 217 7.72 22.69 1.75
C LYS A 217 8.20 21.29 1.34
N GLU A 218 7.26 20.37 1.08
CA GLU A 218 7.60 19.00 0.67
C GLU A 218 8.23 18.96 -0.74
N VAL A 219 7.79 19.82 -1.66
CA VAL A 219 8.39 19.97 -2.99
C VAL A 219 9.84 20.39 -2.88
N VAL A 220 10.14 21.42 -2.07
CA VAL A 220 11.51 21.89 -1.86
C VAL A 220 12.38 20.77 -1.28
N ARG A 221 11.89 20.09 -0.22
CA ARG A 221 12.59 18.96 0.39
C ARG A 221 12.90 17.85 -0.62
N THR A 222 11.90 17.47 -1.42
CA THR A 222 12.00 16.41 -2.43
C THR A 222 12.99 16.81 -3.54
N LYS A 223 12.84 18.02 -4.09
CA LYS A 223 13.69 18.53 -5.16
C LYS A 223 15.15 18.66 -4.71
N SER A 224 15.41 19.14 -3.49
CA SER A 224 16.77 19.20 -2.95
C SER A 224 17.41 17.82 -2.86
N ARG A 225 16.68 16.79 -2.41
CA ARG A 225 17.22 15.42 -2.37
C ARG A 225 17.57 14.90 -3.76
N TRP A 226 16.70 15.12 -4.75
CA TRP A 226 16.95 14.74 -6.15
C TRP A 226 18.11 15.50 -6.80
N LEU A 227 18.37 16.74 -6.38
CA LEU A 227 19.53 17.50 -6.86
C LEU A 227 20.84 16.92 -6.34
N SER A 228 20.84 16.37 -5.12
CA SER A 228 22.03 15.87 -4.42
C SER A 228 22.38 14.40 -4.69
N ILE A 229 21.61 13.65 -5.49
CA ILE A 229 21.82 12.19 -5.66
C ILE A 229 23.17 11.81 -6.30
N ASP A 230 23.77 12.71 -7.09
CA ASP A 230 25.03 12.53 -7.81
C ASP A 230 26.13 13.48 -7.31
N VAL A 231 25.84 14.22 -6.23
CA VAL A 231 26.85 15.00 -5.52
C VAL A 231 27.56 14.03 -4.61
N VAL A 232 28.85 13.81 -4.85
CA VAL A 232 29.69 13.03 -3.95
C VAL A 232 29.67 13.74 -2.59
N ASN A 233 29.22 13.05 -1.55
CA ASN A 233 29.50 13.51 -0.19
C ASN A 233 31.00 13.23 0.01
N ASP A 234 31.81 14.27 0.14
CA ASP A 234 33.24 14.18 0.48
C ASP A 234 33.49 13.70 1.93
N ASP A 235 32.53 12.97 2.53
CA ASP A 235 32.55 12.56 3.94
C ASP A 235 32.69 11.02 4.08
N ASP A 236 33.64 10.42 3.36
CA ASP A 236 34.27 9.13 3.72
C ASP A 236 35.79 9.29 3.81
#